data_AF-Q2KIF9-F1
#
_entry.id   AF-Q2KIF9-F1
#
_cell.length_a   1.000
_cell.length_b   1.000
_cell.length_c   1.000
_cell.angle_alpha   90.00
_cell.angle_beta   90.00
_cell.angle_gamma   90.00
#
_symmetry.space_group_name_H-M   'P 1'
#
loop_
_entity.id
_entity.type
_entity.pdbx_description
1 polymer ?
#
loop_
_entity_poly.entity_id
_entity_poly.type
_entity_poly.pdbx_seq_one_letter_code
_entity_poly.pdbx_strand_id
1 'polypeptide(L)'
;MTSLAQQLQRLALPQSDSSLLSRDEVASLLFDPKEAATIDRDTAFAIGCTGLEELLGIDPSFEQFEAPLFSQLAKTLERSVQTKAVNKQLDENISLFLIHLSPYFLLKPAQKCLEWLIHRFHIHLYNQDSLIACVLPYHETRIFVRVIQLLKINNSKHKWFWLLPIKV
;
A
#
# COMPACT_ATOMS: atom_id res chain seq x y z
N MET A 1 -15.15 23.24 11.97
CA MET A 1 -15.88 22.00 11.61
C MET A 1 -16.98 21.76 12.63
N THR A 2 -18.18 21.38 12.19
CA THR A 2 -19.34 21.10 13.07
C THR A 2 -19.24 19.70 13.70
N SER A 3 -19.88 19.50 14.86
CA SER A 3 -19.89 18.22 15.59
C SER A 3 -20.37 17.04 14.72
N LEU A 4 -21.40 17.27 13.89
CA LEU A 4 -21.95 16.27 12.98
C LEU A 4 -20.97 15.87 11.87
N ALA A 5 -20.26 16.82 11.27
CA ALA A 5 -19.25 16.54 10.26
C ALA A 5 -18.11 15.66 10.82
N GLN A 6 -17.72 15.89 12.07
CA GLN A 6 -16.74 15.05 12.75
C GLN A 6 -17.27 13.64 13.07
N GLN A 7 -18.56 13.50 13.39
CA GLN A 7 -19.19 12.19 13.58
C GLN A 7 -19.27 11.39 12.28
N LEU A 8 -19.62 12.04 11.16
CA LEU A 8 -19.65 11.39 9.84
C LEU A 8 -18.25 10.96 9.38
N GLN A 9 -17.23 11.80 9.58
CA GLN A 9 -15.84 11.42 9.28
C GLN A 9 -15.35 10.21 10.10
N ARG A 10 -15.82 10.04 11.34
CA ARG A 10 -15.46 8.89 12.17
C ARG A 10 -16.12 7.58 11.71
N LEU A 11 -17.27 7.68 11.05
CA LEU A 11 -18.03 6.53 10.54
C LEU A 11 -17.66 6.17 9.10
N ALA A 12 -16.95 7.04 8.40
CA ALA A 12 -16.49 6.78 7.04
C ALA A 12 -15.52 5.60 7.03
N LEU A 13 -15.89 4.55 6.28
CA LEU A 13 -15.02 3.42 6.03
C LEU A 13 -14.02 3.78 4.92
N PRO A 14 -12.83 3.15 4.86
CA PRO A 14 -11.90 3.37 3.76
C PRO A 14 -12.50 3.06 2.39
N GLN A 15 -13.48 2.15 2.33
CA GLN A 15 -14.26 1.82 1.13
C GLN A 15 -15.13 2.98 0.61
N SER A 16 -15.44 3.95 1.47
CA SER A 16 -16.25 5.13 1.15
C SER A 16 -15.41 6.29 0.63
N ASP A 17 -14.09 6.08 0.49
CA ASP A 17 -13.17 7.11 0.04
C ASP A 17 -13.34 7.37 -1.46
N SER A 18 -13.75 8.59 -1.81
CA SER A 18 -14.02 8.97 -3.20
C SER A 18 -12.78 8.90 -4.09
N SER A 19 -11.56 8.91 -3.52
CA SER A 19 -10.34 8.71 -4.32
C SER A 19 -10.21 7.29 -4.87
N LEU A 20 -10.90 6.30 -4.29
CA LEU A 20 -10.99 4.96 -4.87
C LEU A 20 -11.85 4.93 -6.14
N LEU A 21 -12.70 5.94 -6.34
CA LEU A 21 -13.60 6.09 -7.50
C LEU A 21 -13.10 7.14 -8.50
N SER A 22 -12.20 8.02 -8.08
CA SER A 22 -11.60 9.07 -8.91
C SER A 22 -10.42 8.51 -9.70
N ARG A 23 -10.41 8.75 -11.02
CA ARG A 23 -9.29 8.39 -11.91
C ARG A 23 -8.11 9.37 -11.85
N ASP A 24 -8.30 10.54 -11.25
CA ASP A 24 -7.35 11.65 -11.37
C ASP A 24 -6.22 11.61 -10.32
N GLU A 25 -6.36 10.83 -9.25
CA GLU A 25 -5.35 10.70 -8.19
C GLU A 25 -5.08 9.22 -7.86
N VAL A 26 -4.24 8.58 -8.67
CA VAL A 26 -3.79 7.20 -8.42
C VAL A 26 -2.56 7.22 -7.51
N ALA A 27 -2.67 6.56 -6.35
CA ALA A 27 -1.56 6.41 -5.43
C ALA A 27 -0.47 5.50 -6.03
N SER A 28 0.75 6.02 -6.13
CA SER A 28 1.90 5.30 -6.67
C SER A 28 3.17 5.67 -5.91
N LEU A 29 4.01 4.66 -5.63
CA LEU A 29 5.34 4.83 -5.04
C LEU A 29 6.39 5.12 -6.12
N LEU A 30 6.26 4.47 -7.28
CA LEU A 30 7.24 4.54 -8.35
C LEU A 30 7.01 5.70 -9.31
N PHE A 31 5.75 5.98 -9.64
CA PHE A 31 5.35 6.89 -10.70
C PHE A 31 4.80 8.20 -10.14
N ASP A 32 4.95 9.28 -10.90
CA ASP A 32 4.27 10.52 -10.55
C ASP A 32 2.77 10.41 -10.88
N PRO A 33 1.87 11.19 -10.24
CA PRO A 33 0.42 10.97 -10.35
C PRO A 33 -0.14 10.90 -11.77
N LYS A 34 0.43 11.69 -12.70
CA LYS A 34 0.04 11.68 -14.12
C LYS A 34 0.40 10.38 -14.83
N GLU A 35 1.58 9.84 -14.53
CA GLU A 35 2.05 8.58 -15.10
C GLU A 35 1.27 7.42 -14.47
N ALA A 36 1.11 7.43 -13.14
CA ALA A 36 0.35 6.44 -12.39
C ALA A 36 -1.09 6.27 -12.92
N ALA A 37 -1.74 7.36 -13.31
CA ALA A 37 -3.08 7.33 -13.91
C ALA A 37 -3.15 6.59 -15.25
N THR A 38 -2.03 6.38 -15.94
CA THR A 38 -1.94 5.64 -17.20
C THR A 38 -1.56 4.17 -17.02
N ILE A 39 -1.08 3.79 -15.83
CA ILE A 39 -0.70 2.41 -15.53
C ILE A 39 -1.96 1.60 -15.30
N ASP A 40 -2.18 0.57 -16.12
CA ASP A 40 -3.25 -0.37 -15.91
C ASP A 40 -2.86 -1.48 -14.93
N ARG A 41 -3.87 -2.23 -14.49
CA ARG A 41 -3.69 -3.30 -13.51
C ARG A 41 -2.72 -4.39 -13.99
N ASP A 42 -2.75 -4.71 -15.28
CA ASP A 42 -1.89 -5.76 -15.83
C ASP A 42 -0.41 -5.32 -15.87
N THR A 43 -0.15 -4.05 -16.18
CA THR A 43 1.19 -3.45 -16.09
C THR A 43 1.69 -3.41 -14.65
N ALA A 44 0.86 -2.91 -13.71
CA ALA A 44 1.21 -2.89 -12.28
C ALA A 44 1.50 -4.30 -11.74
N PHE A 45 0.71 -5.29 -12.16
CA PHE A 45 0.91 -6.69 -11.80
C PHE A 45 2.23 -7.23 -12.33
N ALA A 46 2.55 -7.01 -13.61
CA ALA A 46 3.80 -7.44 -14.22
C ALA A 46 5.02 -6.84 -13.48
N ILE A 47 4.96 -5.54 -13.15
CA ILE A 47 5.99 -4.86 -12.35
C ILE A 47 6.18 -5.55 -11.00
N GLY A 48 5.08 -5.83 -10.29
CA GLY A 48 5.10 -6.52 -8.99
C GLY A 48 5.71 -7.92 -9.07
N CYS A 49 5.34 -8.72 -10.06
CA CYS A 49 5.87 -10.07 -10.28
C CYS A 49 7.36 -10.05 -10.60
N THR A 50 7.83 -9.13 -11.45
CA THR A 50 9.28 -8.96 -11.72
C THR A 50 10.03 -8.57 -10.44
N GLY A 51 9.45 -7.70 -9.60
CA GLY A 51 10.03 -7.39 -8.30
C GLY A 51 10.14 -8.60 -7.38
N LEU A 52 9.11 -9.46 -7.37
CA LEU A 52 9.11 -10.68 -6.57
C LEU A 52 10.16 -11.68 -7.06
N GLU A 53 10.26 -11.89 -8.37
CA GLU A 53 11.26 -12.78 -8.98
C GLU A 53 12.69 -12.34 -8.65
N GLU A 54 12.97 -11.04 -8.74
CA GLU A 54 14.26 -10.47 -8.34
C GLU A 54 14.53 -10.66 -6.83
N LEU A 55 13.52 -10.52 -5.96
CA LEU A 55 13.65 -10.78 -4.52
C LEU A 55 13.87 -12.26 -4.22
N LEU A 56 13.22 -13.18 -4.95
CA LEU A 56 13.42 -14.63 -4.80
C LEU A 56 14.86 -15.05 -5.10
N GLY A 57 15.52 -14.36 -6.04
CA GLY A 57 16.95 -14.53 -6.30
C GLY A 57 17.86 -14.12 -5.13
N ILE A 58 17.35 -13.32 -4.18
CA ILE A 58 18.07 -12.86 -2.99
C ILE A 58 17.69 -13.68 -1.76
N ASP A 59 16.39 -13.89 -1.56
CA ASP A 59 15.81 -14.56 -0.40
C ASP A 59 14.63 -15.45 -0.84
N PRO A 60 14.83 -16.78 -0.90
CA PRO A 60 13.79 -17.73 -1.32
C PRO A 60 12.56 -17.73 -0.41
N SER A 61 12.63 -17.17 0.81
CA SER A 61 11.48 -17.12 1.72
C SER A 61 10.32 -16.29 1.16
N PHE A 62 10.54 -15.51 0.10
CA PHE A 62 9.47 -14.77 -0.58
C PHE A 62 8.50 -15.67 -1.38
N GLU A 63 8.83 -16.94 -1.64
CA GLU A 63 8.03 -17.84 -2.49
C GLU A 63 6.62 -18.05 -1.92
N GLN A 64 6.52 -18.09 -0.59
CA GLN A 64 5.25 -18.25 0.13
C GLN A 64 4.23 -17.14 -0.18
N PHE A 65 4.67 -15.97 -0.68
CA PHE A 65 3.81 -14.83 -0.97
C PHE A 65 3.30 -14.80 -2.41
N GLU A 66 3.84 -15.64 -3.31
CA GLU A 66 3.44 -15.66 -4.71
C GLU A 66 1.95 -15.99 -4.86
N ALA A 67 1.51 -17.11 -4.29
CA ALA A 67 0.11 -17.53 -4.34
C ALA A 67 -0.87 -16.51 -3.73
N PRO A 68 -0.66 -16.01 -2.50
CA PRO A 68 -1.63 -15.09 -1.87
C PRO A 68 -1.61 -13.66 -2.41
N LEU A 69 -0.46 -13.15 -2.91
CA LEU A 69 -0.31 -11.72 -3.23
C LEU A 69 0.03 -11.44 -4.70
N PHE A 70 0.73 -12.35 -5.39
CA PHE A 70 1.25 -12.14 -6.75
C PHE A 70 0.73 -13.17 -7.78
N SER A 71 -0.39 -13.84 -7.48
CA SER A 71 -1.04 -14.76 -8.40
C SER A 71 -2.09 -14.08 -9.28
N GLN A 72 -2.48 -14.73 -10.38
CA GLN A 72 -3.59 -14.27 -11.21
C GLN A 72 -4.91 -14.15 -10.42
N LEU A 73 -5.11 -15.02 -9.42
CA LEU A 73 -6.26 -14.94 -8.52
C LEU A 73 -6.20 -13.66 -7.68
N ALA A 74 -5.04 -13.38 -7.07
CA ALA A 74 -4.81 -12.16 -6.29
C ALA A 74 -5.01 -10.89 -7.14
N LYS A 75 -4.61 -10.92 -8.43
CA LYS A 75 -4.87 -9.83 -9.40
C LYS A 75 -6.36 -9.50 -9.57
N THR A 76 -7.25 -10.48 -9.39
CA THR A 76 -8.71 -10.29 -9.54
C THR A 76 -9.41 -9.97 -8.22
N LEU A 77 -8.75 -10.12 -7.07
CA LEU A 77 -9.37 -9.95 -5.75
C LEU A 77 -9.69 -8.49 -5.46
N GLU A 78 -10.96 -8.15 -5.33
CA GLU A 78 -11.42 -6.78 -5.09
C GLU A 78 -11.83 -6.58 -3.62
N ARG A 79 -10.96 -5.93 -2.84
CA ARG A 79 -11.05 -5.88 -1.36
C ARG A 79 -12.36 -5.29 -0.83
N SER A 80 -12.96 -4.36 -1.59
CA SER A 80 -14.19 -3.64 -1.24
C SER A 80 -15.43 -4.52 -1.17
N VAL A 81 -15.45 -5.62 -1.94
CA VAL A 81 -16.58 -6.55 -2.03
C VAL A 81 -16.34 -7.87 -1.30
N GLN A 82 -15.17 -8.06 -0.70
CA GLN A 82 -14.84 -9.28 0.04
C GLN A 82 -15.41 -9.30 1.46
N THR A 83 -15.55 -10.50 2.00
CA THR A 83 -15.96 -10.70 3.39
C THR A 83 -14.89 -10.22 4.36
N LYS A 84 -15.29 -9.90 5.60
CA LYS A 84 -14.36 -9.50 6.67
C LYS A 84 -13.30 -10.58 6.95
N ALA A 85 -13.66 -11.85 6.87
CA ALA A 85 -12.75 -12.96 7.10
C ALA A 85 -11.66 -13.04 6.02
N VAL A 86 -12.04 -12.91 4.75
CA VAL A 86 -11.10 -12.88 3.62
C VAL A 86 -10.17 -11.68 3.71
N ASN A 87 -10.72 -10.49 3.99
CA ASN A 87 -9.90 -9.28 4.15
C ASN A 87 -8.93 -9.40 5.33
N LYS A 88 -9.31 -10.05 6.43
CA LYS A 88 -8.41 -10.31 7.55
C LYS A 88 -7.25 -11.22 7.16
N GLN A 89 -7.52 -12.30 6.42
CA GLN A 89 -6.47 -13.19 5.94
C GLN A 89 -5.51 -12.47 4.97
N LEU A 90 -6.05 -11.61 4.10
CA LEU A 90 -5.24 -10.75 3.24
C LEU A 90 -4.35 -9.80 4.08
N ASP A 91 -4.89 -9.21 5.14
CA ASP A 91 -4.14 -8.33 6.05
C ASP A 91 -2.98 -9.03 6.76
N GLU A 92 -3.19 -10.28 7.18
CA GLU A 92 -2.17 -11.12 7.79
C GLU A 92 -1.04 -11.42 6.78
N ASN A 93 -1.40 -11.82 5.55
CA ASN A 93 -0.42 -12.07 4.48
C ASN A 93 0.37 -10.81 4.10
N ILE A 94 -0.30 -9.66 3.96
CA ILE A 94 0.36 -8.38 3.66
C ILE A 94 1.28 -7.97 4.79
N SER A 95 0.85 -8.09 6.05
CA SER A 95 1.68 -7.71 7.19
C SER A 95 2.92 -8.59 7.31
N LEU A 96 2.78 -9.89 7.08
CA LEU A 96 3.92 -10.81 7.05
C LEU A 96 4.87 -10.48 5.89
N PHE A 97 4.35 -10.25 4.69
CA PHE A 97 5.16 -9.83 3.54
C PHE A 97 5.96 -8.55 3.84
N LEU A 98 5.32 -7.54 4.42
CA LEU A 98 5.96 -6.26 4.75
C LEU A 98 7.07 -6.40 5.81
N ILE A 99 6.93 -7.34 6.75
CA ILE A 99 8.01 -7.67 7.71
C ILE A 99 9.21 -8.27 6.97
N HIS A 100 8.98 -9.23 6.07
CA HIS A 100 10.04 -9.84 5.26
C HIS A 100 10.68 -8.84 4.28
N LEU A 101 9.89 -7.91 3.74
CA LEU A 101 10.33 -6.91 2.79
C LEU A 101 11.21 -5.83 3.44
N SER A 102 10.97 -5.50 4.71
CA SER A 102 11.58 -4.36 5.39
C SER A 102 13.11 -4.30 5.22
N PRO A 103 13.90 -5.37 5.46
CA PRO A 103 15.36 -5.35 5.26
C PRO A 103 15.82 -5.00 3.83
N TYR A 104 14.96 -5.23 2.84
CA TYR A 104 15.22 -5.05 1.42
C TYR A 104 14.59 -3.78 0.84
N PHE A 105 13.95 -2.93 1.64
CA PHE A 105 13.13 -1.80 1.18
C PHE A 105 13.85 -0.83 0.23
N LEU A 106 15.17 -0.62 0.43
CA LEU A 106 15.96 0.27 -0.43
C LEU A 106 16.28 -0.34 -1.80
N LEU A 107 16.06 -1.65 -2.00
CA LEU A 107 16.24 -2.32 -3.28
C LEU A 107 15.05 -2.01 -4.21
N LYS A 108 15.35 -1.74 -5.48
CA LYS A 108 14.33 -1.58 -6.54
C LYS A 108 13.31 -2.74 -6.61
N PRO A 109 13.71 -4.03 -6.51
CA PRO A 109 12.78 -5.16 -6.42
C PRO A 109 11.68 -4.97 -5.35
N ALA A 110 12.06 -4.55 -4.14
CA ALA A 110 11.11 -4.35 -3.05
C ALA A 110 10.09 -3.23 -3.34
N GLN A 111 10.55 -2.17 -3.99
CA GLN A 111 9.70 -1.03 -4.35
C GLN A 111 8.71 -1.39 -5.46
N LYS A 112 9.10 -2.24 -6.41
CA LYS A 112 8.18 -2.83 -7.41
C LYS A 112 7.08 -3.66 -6.76
N CYS A 113 7.43 -4.48 -5.77
CA CYS A 113 6.43 -5.23 -5.02
C CYS A 113 5.46 -4.31 -4.27
N LEU A 114 5.97 -3.26 -3.60
CA LEU A 114 5.12 -2.29 -2.91
C LEU A 114 4.18 -1.55 -3.86
N GLU A 115 4.64 -1.17 -5.05
CA GLU A 115 3.82 -0.55 -6.08
C GLU A 115 2.59 -1.41 -6.37
N TRP A 116 2.79 -2.71 -6.60
CA TRP A 116 1.69 -3.64 -6.82
C TRP A 116 0.72 -3.70 -5.63
N LEU A 117 1.23 -3.81 -4.40
CA LEU A 117 0.37 -3.89 -3.20
C LEU A 117 -0.41 -2.58 -2.96
N ILE A 118 0.20 -1.42 -3.24
CA ILE A 118 -0.44 -0.10 -3.18
C ILE A 118 -1.55 0.00 -4.22
N HIS A 119 -1.28 -0.45 -5.44
CA HIS A 119 -2.21 -0.37 -6.55
C HIS A 119 -3.38 -1.36 -6.40
N ARG A 120 -3.12 -2.62 -6.00
CA ARG A 120 -4.15 -3.66 -5.96
C ARG A 120 -4.90 -3.75 -4.63
N PHE A 121 -4.18 -3.68 -3.52
CA PHE A 121 -4.75 -3.93 -2.19
C PHE A 121 -4.89 -2.65 -1.36
N HIS A 122 -4.45 -1.51 -1.92
CA HIS A 122 -4.52 -0.19 -1.29
C HIS A 122 -3.94 -0.18 0.12
N ILE A 123 -2.76 -0.79 0.30
CA ILE A 123 -2.14 -0.96 1.62
C ILE A 123 -1.86 0.37 2.35
N HIS A 124 -1.72 1.47 1.59
CA HIS A 124 -1.60 2.83 2.11
C HIS A 124 -2.88 3.36 2.79
N LEU A 125 -4.03 2.70 2.60
CA LEU A 125 -5.30 3.00 3.27
C LEU A 125 -5.60 1.99 4.37
N TYR A 126 -5.48 0.69 4.06
CA TYR A 126 -5.94 -0.37 4.94
C TYR A 126 -4.87 -0.94 5.89
N ASN A 127 -3.59 -0.86 5.52
CA ASN A 127 -2.47 -1.49 6.22
C ASN A 127 -1.41 -0.47 6.65
N GLN A 128 -1.84 0.74 7.03
CA GLN A 128 -0.94 1.88 7.32
C GLN A 128 0.09 1.55 8.40
N ASP A 129 -0.32 0.85 9.46
CA ASP A 129 0.57 0.48 10.57
C ASP A 129 1.70 -0.44 10.10
N SER A 130 1.37 -1.50 9.35
CA SER A 130 2.36 -2.44 8.80
C SER A 130 3.24 -1.78 7.75
N LEU A 131 2.68 -0.91 6.91
CA LEU A 131 3.45 -0.17 5.90
C LEU A 131 4.44 0.81 6.54
N ILE A 132 4.00 1.59 7.54
CA ILE A 132 4.90 2.47 8.28
C ILE A 132 5.98 1.66 8.99
N ALA A 133 5.63 0.57 9.68
CA ALA A 133 6.60 -0.28 10.37
C ALA A 133 7.68 -0.82 9.41
N CYS A 134 7.29 -1.20 8.18
CA CYS A 134 8.22 -1.66 7.15
C CYS A 134 9.25 -0.59 6.74
N VAL A 135 8.84 0.68 6.67
CA VAL A 135 9.66 1.76 6.09
C VAL A 135 10.31 2.66 7.14
N LEU A 136 9.84 2.64 8.39
CA LEU A 136 10.33 3.48 9.48
C LEU A 136 11.85 3.37 9.75
N PRO A 137 12.50 2.19 9.61
CA PRO A 137 13.96 2.11 9.72
C PRO A 137 14.71 3.01 8.72
N TYR A 138 14.05 3.43 7.64
CA TYR A 138 14.62 4.21 6.54
C TYR A 138 14.12 5.67 6.50
N HIS A 139 13.71 6.21 7.66
CA HIS A 139 13.11 7.55 7.79
C HIS A 139 13.96 8.71 7.25
N GLU A 140 15.28 8.54 7.11
CA GLU A 140 16.19 9.54 6.55
C GLU A 140 16.22 9.56 5.01
N THR A 141 15.49 8.65 4.35
CA THR A 141 15.53 8.49 2.89
C THR A 141 14.41 9.22 2.18
N ARG A 142 14.65 9.63 0.93
CA ARG A 142 13.60 10.25 0.08
C ARG A 142 12.43 9.31 -0.19
N ILE A 143 12.69 8.02 -0.29
CA ILE A 143 11.64 7.05 -0.56
C ILE A 143 10.70 6.85 0.64
N PHE A 144 11.21 6.99 1.87
CA PHE A 144 10.34 7.07 3.04
C PHE A 144 9.35 8.23 2.93
N VAL A 145 9.83 9.42 2.56
CA VAL A 145 8.96 10.60 2.33
C VAL A 145 7.86 10.29 1.32
N ARG A 146 8.21 9.68 0.17
CA ARG A 146 7.23 9.23 -0.83
C ARG A 146 6.17 8.31 -0.23
N VAL A 147 6.55 7.34 0.61
CA VAL A 147 5.58 6.45 1.27
C VAL A 147 4.65 7.22 2.21
N ILE A 148 5.18 8.13 3.03
CA ILE A 148 4.35 8.95 3.93
C ILE A 148 3.39 9.86 3.15
N GLN A 149 3.80 10.36 1.99
CA GLN A 149 2.94 11.14 1.09
C GLN A 149 1.72 10.35 0.58
N LEU A 150 1.76 9.01 0.54
CA LEU A 150 0.61 8.17 0.18
C LEU A 150 -0.46 8.06 1.28
N LEU A 151 -0.09 8.27 2.55
CA LEU A 151 -0.97 7.97 3.69
C LEU A 151 -1.98 9.08 4.00
N LYS A 152 -3.24 8.76 4.31
CA LYS A 152 -4.26 9.77 4.68
C LYS A 152 -4.22 10.13 6.17
N ILE A 153 -3.19 10.87 6.59
CA ILE A 153 -2.92 11.21 8.00
C ILE A 153 -3.32 12.63 8.42
N ASN A 154 -4.18 13.32 7.66
CA ASN A 154 -4.50 14.75 7.89
C ASN A 154 -5.33 15.02 9.16
N ASN A 155 -5.85 13.99 9.82
CA ASN A 155 -6.65 14.11 11.03
C ASN A 155 -5.75 14.14 12.27
N SER A 156 -5.90 15.16 13.12
CA SER A 156 -5.10 15.32 14.36
C SER A 156 -5.26 14.18 15.38
N LYS A 157 -6.32 13.37 15.26
CA LYS A 157 -6.54 12.18 16.09
C LYS A 157 -5.95 10.91 15.48
N HIS A 158 -5.37 10.98 14.28
CA HIS A 158 -4.74 9.85 13.63
C HIS A 158 -3.45 9.47 14.38
N LYS A 159 -3.23 8.18 14.62
CA LYS A 159 -2.05 7.64 15.33
C LYS A 159 -0.73 8.18 14.76
N TRP A 160 -0.67 8.33 13.45
CA TRP A 160 0.51 8.76 12.70
C TRP A 160 0.51 10.25 12.33
N PHE A 161 -0.35 11.06 12.94
CA PHE A 161 -0.45 12.50 12.64
C PHE A 161 0.88 13.25 12.82
N TRP A 162 1.75 12.79 13.71
CA TRP A 162 3.08 13.37 13.94
C TRP A 162 3.99 13.33 12.69
N LEU A 163 3.69 12.48 11.70
CA LEU A 163 4.39 12.43 10.41
C LEU A 163 3.87 13.45 9.37
N LEU A 164 2.80 14.19 9.66
CA LEU A 164 2.22 15.17 8.74
C LEU A 164 3.23 16.21 8.22
N PRO A 165 4.16 16.76 9.02
CA PRO A 165 5.15 17.73 8.53
C PRO A 165 6.08 17.18 7.44
N ILE A 166 6.19 15.86 7.29
CA ILE A 166 7.04 15.19 6.31
C ILE A 166 6.36 15.13 4.93
N LYS A 167 5.05 15.38 4.84
CA LYS A 167 4.31 15.31 3.58
C LYS A 167 4.52 16.52 2.66
N VAL A 168 5.31 17.51 3.08
CA VAL A 168 5.56 18.79 2.39
C VAL A 168 6.52 18.61 1.21
#